data_AF-A0A9P2VLX8-F1
#
_entry.id   AF-A0A9P2VLX8-F1
#
_cell.length_a   1.000
_cell.length_b   1.000
_cell.length_c   1.000
_cell.angle_alpha   90.00
_cell.angle_beta   90.00
_cell.angle_gamma   90.00
#
_symmetry.space_group_name_H-M   'P 1'
#
loop_
_entity.id
_entity.type
_entity.pdbx_description
1 polymer ?
#
loop_
_entity_poly.entity_id
_entity_poly.type
_entity_poly.pdbx_seq_one_letter_code
_entity_poly.pdbx_strand_id
1 'polypeptide(L)' 'MPYKTKSDLPESVKHVLPSHAQDIYKEAFNSAWDQYKDKEDRRDDASREETAHKVAWAAVKHEYAKGDDDKWHKKS' A
#
# COMPACT_ATOMS: atom_id res chain seq x y z
N MET A 1 11.63 -1.65 -2.48
CA MET A 1 12.22 -0.29 -2.25
C MET A 1 11.09 0.68 -1.95
N PRO A 2 11.28 1.76 -1.15
CA PRO A 2 10.22 2.73 -0.90
C PRO A 2 9.87 3.49 -2.18
N TYR A 3 8.60 3.82 -2.36
CA TYR A 3 8.09 4.54 -3.51
C TYR A 3 8.35 6.04 -3.36
N LYS A 4 9.07 6.64 -4.30
CA LYS A 4 9.33 8.09 -4.30
C LYS A 4 8.12 8.87 -4.80
N THR A 5 7.47 8.37 -5.84
CA THR A 5 6.31 9.00 -6.44
C THR A 5 5.16 8.02 -6.60
N LYS A 6 3.94 8.54 -6.73
CA LYS A 6 2.77 7.74 -7.10
C LYS A 6 2.92 7.04 -8.46
N SER A 7 3.81 7.51 -9.33
CA SER A 7 4.10 6.89 -10.62
C SER A 7 4.94 5.61 -10.49
N ASP A 8 5.74 5.50 -9.42
CA ASP A 8 6.53 4.29 -9.09
C ASP A 8 5.66 3.15 -8.56
N LEU A 9 4.40 3.41 -8.22
CA LEU A 9 3.47 2.39 -7.74
C LEU A 9 3.20 1.34 -8.83
N PRO A 10 2.86 0.10 -8.43
CA PRO A 10 2.49 -0.96 -9.36
C PRO A 10 1.32 -0.53 -10.25
N GLU A 11 1.32 -0.94 -11.51
CA GLU A 11 0.24 -0.57 -12.45
C GLU A 11 -1.14 -1.04 -11.97
N SER A 12 -1.22 -2.23 -11.36
CA SER A 12 -2.47 -2.72 -10.75
C SER A 12 -2.98 -1.81 -9.64
N VAL A 13 -2.11 -1.09 -8.93
CA VAL A 13 -2.49 -0.10 -7.89
C VAL A 13 -2.93 1.20 -8.56
N LYS A 14 -2.13 1.73 -9.50
CA LYS A 14 -2.41 2.98 -10.21
C LYS A 14 -3.71 2.93 -11.01
N HIS A 15 -4.04 1.77 -11.58
CA HIS A 15 -5.22 1.60 -12.42
C HIS A 15 -6.52 1.48 -11.62
N VAL A 16 -6.46 0.91 -10.41
CA VAL A 16 -7.64 0.70 -9.56
C VAL A 16 -7.85 1.79 -8.51
N LEU A 17 -6.77 2.47 -8.09
CA LEU A 17 -6.80 3.50 -7.05
C LEU A 17 -6.86 4.91 -7.65
N PRO A 18 -7.75 5.78 -7.13
CA PRO A 18 -7.70 7.21 -7.44
C PRO A 18 -6.43 7.88 -6.90
N SER A 19 -6.07 9.04 -7.44
CA SER A 19 -4.84 9.79 -7.10
C SER A 19 -4.57 9.96 -5.61
N HIS A 20 -5.61 10.15 -4.79
CA HIS A 20 -5.46 10.32 -3.35
C HIS A 20 -5.20 9.00 -2.62
N ALA A 21 -5.88 7.91 -3.01
CA ALA A 21 -5.62 6.58 -2.50
C ALA A 21 -4.21 6.07 -2.86
N GLN A 22 -3.70 6.44 -4.04
CA GLN A 22 -2.31 6.18 -4.40
C GLN A 22 -1.32 6.84 -3.43
N ASP A 23 -1.63 8.06 -2.96
CA ASP A 23 -0.76 8.75 -2.01
C ASP A 23 -0.74 8.06 -0.65
N ILE A 24 -1.92 7.70 -0.12
CA ILE A 24 -2.07 6.90 1.10
C ILE A 24 -1.30 5.57 0.98
N TYR A 25 -1.43 4.88 -0.16
CA TYR A 25 -0.71 3.64 -0.40
C TYR A 25 0.80 3.83 -0.31
N LYS A 26 1.33 4.85 -0.99
CA LYS A 26 2.75 5.20 -1.01
C LYS A 26 3.25 5.52 0.40
N GLU A 27 2.53 6.36 1.15
CA GLU A 27 2.93 6.74 2.51
C GLU A 27 2.90 5.56 3.48
N ALA A 28 1.83 4.76 3.46
CA ALA A 28 1.70 3.58 4.28
C ALA A 28 2.75 2.52 3.93
N PHE A 29 3.04 2.31 2.65
CA PHE A 29 4.12 1.43 2.20
C PHE A 29 5.48 1.90 2.71
N ASN A 30 5.80 3.19 2.56
CA ASN A 30 7.09 3.74 2.98
C ASN A 30 7.26 3.66 4.50
N SER A 31 6.20 3.94 5.25
CA SER A 31 6.18 3.80 6.72
C SER A 31 6.39 2.34 7.14
N ALA A 32 5.64 1.40 6.55
CA ALA A 32 5.81 -0.02 6.81
C ALA A 32 7.20 -0.52 6.39
N TRP A 33 7.70 -0.05 5.25
CA TRP A 33 9.05 -0.36 4.79
C TRP A 33 10.06 0.05 5.86
N ASP A 34 10.02 1.29 6.37
CA ASP A 34 10.93 1.72 7.44
C ASP A 34 10.79 0.90 8.73
N GLN A 35 9.56 0.64 9.16
CA GLN A 35 9.28 -0.16 10.37
C GLN A 35 9.82 -1.59 10.27
N TYR A 36 9.63 -2.26 9.14
CA TYR A 36 10.10 -3.65 8.92
C TYR A 36 11.52 -3.72 8.33
N LYS A 37 12.37 -2.71 8.60
CA LYS A 37 13.78 -2.72 8.16
C LYS A 37 14.60 -3.78 8.89
N ASP A 38 14.29 -4.03 10.16
CA ASP A 38 15.04 -4.93 11.02
C ASP A 38 14.48 -6.35 10.91
N LYS A 39 15.40 -7.31 10.72
CA LYS A 39 15.07 -8.71 10.46
C LYS A 39 14.42 -9.41 11.65
N GLU A 40 14.76 -8.99 12.86
CA GLU A 40 14.28 -9.57 14.12
C GLU A 40 12.79 -9.30 14.37
N ASP A 41 12.22 -8.28 13.74
CA ASP A 41 10.79 -7.94 13.80
C ASP A 41 9.94 -8.77 12.81
N ARG A 42 10.59 -9.61 11.98
CA ARG A 42 9.93 -10.39 10.93
C ARG A 42 9.75 -11.83 11.39
N ARG A 43 8.51 -12.16 11.75
CA ARG A 43 8.13 -13.47 12.30
C ARG A 43 8.04 -14.60 11.25
N ASP A 44 8.32 -14.33 9.98
CA ASP A 44 8.01 -15.23 8.86
C ASP A 44 8.96 -14.97 7.65
N ASP A 45 9.13 -15.97 6.78
CA ASP A 45 9.90 -15.91 5.52
C ASP A 45 9.40 -14.83 4.53
N ALA A 46 8.27 -14.19 4.83
CA ALA A 46 7.73 -13.08 4.06
C ALA A 46 8.74 -11.93 3.91
N SER A 47 8.94 -11.50 2.67
CA SER A 47 9.83 -10.38 2.38
C SER A 47 9.29 -9.08 2.97
N ARG A 48 10.19 -8.18 3.37
CA ARG A 48 9.87 -6.82 3.84
C ARG A 48 8.90 -6.11 2.91
N GLU A 49 9.07 -6.33 1.61
CA GLU A 49 8.21 -5.80 0.56
C GLU A 49 6.77 -6.32 0.63
N GLU A 50 6.56 -7.63 0.80
CA GLU A 50 5.22 -8.21 0.95
C GLU A 50 4.48 -7.65 2.17
N THR A 51 5.18 -7.54 3.30
CA THR A 51 4.59 -6.96 4.51
C THR A 51 4.22 -5.49 4.29
N ALA A 52 5.10 -4.71 3.67
CA ALA A 52 4.82 -3.31 3.35
C ALA A 52 3.63 -3.16 2.39
N HIS A 53 3.51 -4.04 1.39
CA HIS A 53 2.34 -4.09 0.50
C HIS A 53 1.05 -4.39 1.25
N LYS A 54 1.06 -5.36 2.18
CA LYS A 54 -0.10 -5.70 3.01
C LYS A 54 -0.56 -4.50 3.86
N VAL A 55 0.38 -3.82 4.51
CA VAL A 55 0.08 -2.62 5.32
C VAL A 55 -0.45 -1.48 4.46
N ALA A 56 0.16 -1.23 3.30
CA ALA A 56 -0.30 -0.21 2.36
C ALA A 56 -1.73 -0.47 1.88
N TRP A 57 -2.04 -1.71 1.51
CA TRP A 57 -3.40 -2.12 1.15
C TRP A 57 -4.37 -2.01 2.33
N ALA A 58 -3.95 -2.27 3.56
CA ALA A 58 -4.78 -2.10 4.74
C ALA A 58 -5.13 -0.63 4.99
N ALA A 59 -4.17 0.29 4.83
CA ALA A 59 -4.40 1.73 4.93
C ALA A 59 -5.39 2.23 3.86
N VAL A 60 -5.21 1.79 2.60
CA VAL A 60 -6.17 2.11 1.54
C VAL A 60 -7.55 1.51 1.86
N LYS A 61 -7.63 0.27 2.32
CA LYS A 61 -8.90 -0.35 2.77
C LYS A 61 -9.55 0.36 3.95
N HIS A 62 -8.79 1.13 4.72
CA HIS A 62 -9.32 1.88 5.85
C HIS A 62 -10.14 3.08 5.36
N GLU A 63 -9.61 3.83 4.39
CA GLU A 63 -10.25 5.03 3.82
C GLU A 63 -11.04 4.79 2.54
N TYR A 64 -10.80 3.67 1.85
CA TYR A 64 -11.43 3.32 0.58
C TYR A 64 -12.03 1.92 0.65
N ALA A 65 -13.09 1.69 -0.12
CA ALA A 65 -13.73 0.40 -0.32
C ALA A 65 -13.68 0.05 -1.80
N LYS A 66 -13.38 -1.21 -2.11
CA LYS A 66 -13.49 -1.73 -3.47
C LYS A 66 -14.98 -1.83 -3.82
N GLY A 67 -15.40 -1.13 -4.87
CA GLY A 67 -16.74 -1.23 -5.45
C GLY A 67 -16.90 -2.47 -6.31
N ASP A 68 -18.13 -2.69 -6.77
CA ASP A 68 -18.49 -3.79 -7.66
C ASP A 68 -17.83 -3.65 -9.06
N ASP A 69 -17.47 -2.41 -9.42
CA ASP A 69 -16.77 -2.02 -10.64
C ASP A 69 -15.24 -2.24 -10.62
N ASP A 70 -14.74 -3.02 -9.66
CA ASP A 70 -13.32 -3.30 -9.43
C ASP A 70 -12.45 -2.07 -9.08
N LYS A 71 -13.04 -0.88 -8.94
CA LYS A 71 -12.35 0.35 -8.53
C LYS A 71 -12.54 0.66 -7.06
N TRP A 72 -11.67 1.51 -6.53
CA TRP A 72 -11.71 1.93 -5.14
C TRP A 72 -12.39 3.28 -4.98
N HIS A 73 -13.42 3.29 -4.15
CA HIS A 73 -14.21 4.47 -3.81
C HIS A 73 -13.92 4.89 -2.37
N LYS A 74 -13.85 6.20 -2.11
CA LYS A 74 -13.62 6.69 -0.75
C LYS A 74 -14.78 6.25 0.14
N LYS A 75 -14.47 5.66 1.29
CA LYS A 75 -15.45 5.40 2.34
C LYS A 75 -15.93 6.76 2.85
N SER A 76 -17.23 6.97 2.74
CA SER A 76 -17.86 8.19 3.23
C SER A 76 -18.14 8.12 4.73
#